data_AF-A0A9E2LZP7-F1
#
_entry.id   AF-A0A9E2LZP7-F1
#
_cell.length_a   1.000
_cell.length_b   1.000
_cell.length_c   1.000
_cell.angle_alpha   90.00
_cell.angle_beta   90.00
_cell.angle_gamma   90.00
#
_symmetry.space_group_name_H-M   'P 1'
#
loop_
_entity.id
_entity.type
_entity.pdbx_description
1 polymer ?
#
loop_
_entity_poly.entity_id
_entity_poly.type
_entity_poly.pdbx_seq_one_letter_code
_entity_poly.pdbx_strand_id
1 'polypeptide(L)'
;MITFTCVDRFLKYVQYDTQSSEESTTYPSTEKQKILGAELVKELQEIGLKDAQMDENGYVIATLEATSTKKVPVIGLIAHMDTSPDVTGANVKPIIHQNYQGGDIVLPADNTVTITVEDNPDLKNQIGNDIITADGITLLGADDKAGIAEIFDAINH
;
A
#
# COMPACT_ATOMS: atom_id res chain seq x y z
N MET A 1 -17.02 -15.34 -10.01
CA MET A 1 -17.16 -14.46 -8.83
C MET A 1 -15.96 -13.56 -8.86
N ILE A 2 -16.15 -12.25 -8.69
CA ILE A 2 -15.03 -11.32 -8.51
C ILE A 2 -14.42 -11.65 -7.15
N THR A 3 -13.13 -11.97 -7.13
CA THR A 3 -12.38 -12.19 -5.89
C THR A 3 -11.63 -10.91 -5.59
N PHE A 4 -12.06 -10.18 -4.56
CA PHE A 4 -11.33 -9.00 -4.09
C PHE A 4 -10.05 -9.45 -3.38
N THR A 5 -8.95 -8.79 -3.72
CA THR A 5 -7.58 -9.10 -3.26
C THR A 5 -6.91 -7.89 -2.59
N CYS A 6 -7.58 -6.74 -2.57
CA CYS A 6 -7.02 -5.49 -2.05
C CYS A 6 -6.43 -5.63 -0.64
N VAL A 7 -7.16 -6.24 0.30
CA VAL A 7 -6.68 -6.39 1.70
C VAL A 7 -5.47 -7.32 1.77
N ASP A 8 -5.51 -8.47 1.10
CA ASP A 8 -4.39 -9.44 1.10
C ASP A 8 -3.12 -8.84 0.49
N ARG A 9 -3.28 -8.11 -0.62
CA ARG A 9 -2.20 -7.36 -1.28
C ARG A 9 -1.65 -6.26 -0.37
N PHE A 10 -2.53 -5.45 0.22
CA PHE A 10 -2.13 -4.38 1.13
C PHE A 10 -1.31 -4.93 2.31
N LEU A 11 -1.81 -5.97 2.99
CA LEU A 11 -1.12 -6.62 4.11
C LEU A 11 0.23 -7.20 3.69
N LYS A 12 0.36 -7.69 2.46
CA LYS A 12 1.64 -8.13 1.89
C LYS A 12 2.58 -6.95 1.63
N TYR A 13 2.13 -5.90 0.97
CA TYR A 13 2.98 -4.77 0.55
C TYR A 13 3.53 -3.97 1.73
N VAL A 14 2.73 -3.78 2.79
CA VAL A 14 3.19 -3.03 3.98
C VAL A 14 4.39 -3.68 4.67
N GLN A 15 4.59 -5.00 4.50
CA GLN A 15 5.74 -5.73 5.06
C GLN A 15 7.06 -5.49 4.30
N TYR A 16 7.03 -4.91 3.09
CA TYR A 16 8.24 -4.54 2.36
C TYR A 16 8.80 -3.23 2.92
N ASP A 17 10.07 -3.24 3.34
CA ASP A 17 10.74 -2.00 3.71
C ASP A 17 11.06 -1.17 2.46
N THR A 18 10.35 -0.07 2.30
CA THR A 18 10.46 0.82 1.14
C THR A 18 10.75 2.28 1.54
N GLN A 19 11.10 2.52 2.80
CA GLN A 19 11.33 3.87 3.31
C GLN A 19 12.34 4.66 2.46
N SER A 20 11.98 5.89 2.07
CA SER A 20 12.83 6.79 1.29
C SER A 20 13.96 7.43 2.13
N SER A 21 14.88 8.13 1.46
CA SER A 21 16.02 8.79 2.09
C SER A 21 16.26 10.16 1.47
N GLU A 22 16.11 11.22 2.27
CA GLU A 22 16.32 12.60 1.82
C GLU A 22 17.78 12.91 1.47
N GLU A 23 18.72 12.16 2.06
CA GLU A 23 20.16 12.31 1.84
C GLU A 23 20.65 11.63 0.55
N SER A 24 19.76 10.92 -0.16
CA SER A 24 20.13 10.16 -1.34
C SER A 24 20.37 11.05 -2.56
N THR A 25 21.29 10.61 -3.41
CA THR A 25 21.58 11.23 -4.72
C THR A 25 21.21 10.30 -5.88
N THR A 26 20.54 9.18 -5.60
CA THR A 26 20.13 8.16 -6.57
C THR A 26 18.61 8.10 -6.71
N TYR A 27 18.14 7.46 -7.79
CA TYR A 27 16.74 7.13 -7.98
C TYR A 27 16.58 5.59 -8.14
N PRO A 28 15.74 4.93 -7.33
CA PRO A 28 15.05 5.48 -6.16
C PRO A 28 16.05 5.90 -5.07
N SER A 29 15.58 6.68 -4.09
CA SER A 29 16.45 7.15 -3.00
C SER A 29 17.04 6.01 -2.18
N THR A 30 16.36 4.86 -2.15
CA THR A 30 16.84 3.62 -1.51
C THR A 30 16.56 2.42 -2.40
N GLU A 31 17.57 1.60 -2.67
CA GLU A 31 17.46 0.41 -3.54
C GLU A 31 16.42 -0.61 -3.04
N LYS A 32 16.13 -0.64 -1.73
CA LYS A 32 15.10 -1.51 -1.15
C LYS A 32 13.69 -1.27 -1.73
N GLN A 33 13.40 -0.09 -2.27
CA GLN A 33 12.13 0.19 -2.98
C GLN A 33 11.94 -0.73 -4.20
N LYS A 34 13.03 -1.08 -4.90
CA LYS A 34 12.98 -1.99 -6.06
C LYS A 34 12.58 -3.41 -5.70
N ILE A 35 12.67 -3.81 -4.42
CA ILE A 35 12.21 -5.14 -3.97
C ILE A 35 10.69 -5.24 -4.08
N LEU A 36 9.94 -4.21 -3.62
CA LEU A 36 8.51 -4.15 -3.85
C LEU A 36 8.21 -4.01 -5.34
N GLY A 37 8.92 -3.12 -6.05
CA GLY A 37 8.71 -2.93 -7.50
C GLY A 37 8.84 -4.22 -8.32
N ALA A 38 9.83 -5.07 -8.00
CA ALA A 38 9.98 -6.38 -8.64
C ALA A 38 8.81 -7.34 -8.36
N GLU A 39 8.26 -7.34 -7.14
CA GLU A 39 7.05 -8.12 -6.84
C GLU A 39 5.83 -7.59 -7.58
N LEU A 40 5.67 -6.26 -7.67
CA LEU A 40 4.57 -5.63 -8.40
C LEU A 40 4.62 -5.99 -9.89
N VAL A 41 5.79 -5.93 -10.53
CA VAL A 41 5.96 -6.36 -11.93
C VAL A 41 5.53 -7.81 -12.11
N LYS A 42 5.99 -8.71 -11.24
CA LYS A 42 5.62 -10.12 -11.29
C LYS A 42 4.11 -10.30 -11.16
N GLU A 43 3.48 -9.66 -10.18
CA GLU A 43 2.03 -9.75 -9.98
C GLU A 43 1.22 -9.16 -11.15
N LEU A 44 1.67 -8.05 -11.76
CA LEU A 44 1.03 -7.49 -12.96
C LEU A 44 1.11 -8.45 -14.16
N GLN A 45 2.26 -9.11 -14.34
CA GLN A 45 2.42 -10.13 -15.37
C GLN A 45 1.53 -11.35 -15.11
N GLU A 46 1.35 -11.75 -13.85
CA GLU A 46 0.43 -12.83 -13.43
C GLU A 46 -1.04 -12.47 -13.68
N ILE A 47 -1.43 -11.20 -13.52
CA ILE A 47 -2.76 -10.67 -13.91
C ILE A 47 -2.95 -10.68 -15.44
N GLY A 48 -1.85 -10.67 -16.21
CA GLY A 48 -1.86 -10.78 -17.67
C GLY A 48 -1.40 -9.53 -18.41
N LEU A 49 -0.92 -8.50 -17.69
CA LEU A 49 -0.34 -7.29 -18.28
C LEU A 49 1.12 -7.57 -18.67
N LYS A 50 1.29 -8.15 -19.86
CA LYS A 50 2.59 -8.68 -20.33
C LYS A 50 3.66 -7.62 -20.57
N ASP A 51 3.26 -6.36 -20.73
CA ASP A 51 4.17 -5.23 -20.90
C ASP A 51 4.69 -4.68 -19.56
N ALA A 52 4.23 -5.24 -18.43
CA ALA A 52 4.66 -4.83 -17.11
C ALA A 52 6.18 -4.98 -16.94
N GLN A 53 6.82 -3.87 -16.58
CA GLN A 53 8.27 -3.77 -16.42
C GLN A 53 8.64 -2.73 -15.36
N MET A 54 9.85 -2.84 -14.83
CA MET A 54 10.48 -1.83 -13.97
C MET A 54 11.72 -1.29 -14.68
N ASP A 55 11.84 0.04 -14.77
CA ASP A 55 13.02 0.66 -15.37
C ASP A 55 14.22 0.71 -14.41
N GLU A 56 15.35 1.26 -14.87
CA GLU A 56 16.59 1.37 -14.07
C GLU A 56 16.44 2.24 -12.82
N ASN A 57 15.50 3.19 -12.84
CA ASN A 57 15.20 4.12 -11.76
C ASN A 57 14.09 3.60 -10.82
N GLY A 58 13.58 2.39 -11.05
CA GLY A 58 12.58 1.75 -10.20
C GLY A 58 11.12 2.09 -10.53
N TYR A 59 10.83 2.74 -11.66
CA TYR A 59 9.46 3.01 -12.06
C TYR A 59 8.81 1.74 -12.63
N VAL A 60 7.71 1.30 -12.01
CA VAL A 60 6.89 0.18 -12.48
C VAL A 60 5.77 0.71 -13.39
N ILE A 61 5.69 0.19 -14.61
CA ILE A 61 4.70 0.61 -15.62
C ILE A 61 4.10 -0.64 -16.26
N ALA A 62 2.79 -0.62 -16.49
CA ALA A 62 2.05 -1.66 -17.21
C ALA A 62 0.80 -1.07 -17.88
N THR A 63 0.27 -1.75 -18.91
CA THR A 63 -0.89 -1.27 -19.67
C THR A 63 -2.04 -2.29 -19.60
N LEU A 64 -3.20 -1.83 -19.17
CA LEU A 64 -4.45 -2.56 -19.35
C LEU A 64 -5.08 -2.17 -20.69
N GLU A 65 -5.20 -3.13 -21.60
CA GLU A 65 -5.76 -2.92 -22.94
C GLU A 65 -7.24 -2.48 -22.89
N ALA A 66 -7.65 -1.72 -23.90
CA ALA A 66 -9.01 -1.20 -23.96
C ALA A 66 -10.05 -2.34 -24.09
N THR A 67 -11.09 -2.31 -23.27
CA THR A 67 -12.21 -3.27 -23.33
C THR A 67 -13.33 -2.83 -24.28
N SER A 68 -13.14 -1.71 -24.97
CA SER A 68 -14.14 -1.06 -25.83
C SER A 68 -13.51 -0.64 -27.15
N THR A 69 -14.28 -0.74 -28.24
CA THR A 69 -13.87 -0.27 -29.58
C THR A 69 -14.04 1.23 -29.78
N LYS A 70 -14.62 1.93 -28.81
CA LYS A 70 -14.78 3.39 -28.85
C LYS A 70 -13.41 4.05 -28.75
N LYS A 71 -13.22 5.15 -29.48
CA LYS A 71 -12.06 6.02 -29.30
C LYS A 71 -12.22 6.80 -27.99
N VAL A 72 -11.49 6.38 -26.97
CA VAL A 72 -11.49 7.00 -25.64
C VAL A 72 -10.06 7.43 -25.27
N PRO A 73 -9.89 8.47 -24.44
CA PRO A 73 -8.57 8.86 -23.97
C PRO A 73 -7.97 7.76 -23.07
N VAL A 74 -6.63 7.64 -23.13
CA VAL A 74 -5.88 6.85 -22.14
C VAL A 74 -5.88 7.60 -20.82
N ILE A 75 -6.09 6.88 -19.73
CA ILE A 75 -5.99 7.40 -18.36
C ILE A 75 -4.85 6.68 -17.63
N GLY A 76 -4.24 7.33 -16.65
CA GLY A 76 -3.22 6.75 -15.78
C GLY A 76 -3.71 6.71 -14.34
N LEU A 77 -3.49 5.59 -13.67
CA LEU A 77 -3.58 5.47 -12.21
C LEU A 77 -2.14 5.39 -11.69
N ILE A 78 -1.84 6.19 -10.67
CA ILE A 78 -0.48 6.34 -10.14
C ILE A 78 -0.55 6.25 -8.62
N ALA A 79 0.36 5.48 -8.05
CA ALA A 79 0.62 5.38 -6.63
C ALA A 79 2.13 5.32 -6.39
N HIS A 80 2.60 5.68 -5.19
CA HIS A 80 4.03 5.62 -4.85
C HIS A 80 4.36 4.42 -3.95
N MET A 81 5.61 3.94 -4.03
CA MET A 81 6.06 2.72 -3.35
C MET A 81 6.70 2.98 -1.99
N ASP A 82 7.25 4.17 -1.79
CA ASP A 82 8.04 4.48 -0.61
C ASP A 82 7.17 4.81 0.60
N THR A 83 7.81 4.89 1.75
CA THR A 83 7.17 5.36 2.99
C THR A 83 8.02 6.46 3.60
N SER A 84 7.38 7.36 4.35
CA SER A 84 8.07 8.49 4.98
C SER A 84 9.32 8.07 5.79
N PRO A 85 10.41 8.87 5.77
CA PRO A 85 11.58 8.67 6.61
C PRO A 85 11.32 8.96 8.10
N ASP A 86 10.20 9.61 8.46
CA ASP A 86 9.90 10.09 9.83
C ASP A 86 9.83 8.96 10.88
N VAL A 87 9.27 7.81 10.48
CA VAL A 87 9.15 6.62 11.32
C VAL A 87 9.57 5.41 10.48
N THR A 88 10.28 4.46 11.09
CA THR A 88 10.71 3.25 10.38
C THR A 88 9.53 2.51 9.73
N GLY A 89 9.70 2.14 8.47
CA GLY A 89 8.83 1.23 7.72
C GLY A 89 9.38 -0.20 7.63
N ALA A 90 10.42 -0.53 8.39
CA ALA A 90 11.01 -1.86 8.41
C ALA A 90 10.32 -2.78 9.42
N ASN A 91 10.03 -4.03 9.03
CA ASN A 91 9.40 -5.07 9.87
C ASN A 91 7.99 -4.71 10.36
N VAL A 92 7.21 -3.99 9.54
CA VAL A 92 5.80 -3.66 9.84
C VAL A 92 5.01 -4.94 10.13
N LYS A 93 4.25 -4.94 11.22
CA LYS A 93 3.29 -6.00 11.57
C LYS A 93 1.88 -5.44 11.50
N PRO A 94 1.18 -5.58 10.36
CA PRO A 94 -0.18 -5.07 10.24
C PRO A 94 -1.15 -5.88 11.11
N ILE A 95 -2.09 -5.19 11.74
CA ILE A 95 -3.10 -5.77 12.63
C ILE A 95 -4.48 -5.35 12.11
N ILE A 96 -5.36 -6.33 11.90
CA ILE A 96 -6.75 -6.08 11.52
C ILE A 96 -7.62 -6.06 12.79
N HIS A 97 -8.23 -4.91 13.06
CA HIS A 97 -9.27 -4.72 14.05
C HIS A 97 -10.61 -4.92 13.36
N GLN A 98 -11.12 -6.15 13.39
CA GLN A 98 -12.35 -6.50 12.67
C GLN A 98 -13.57 -5.84 13.30
N ASN A 99 -14.48 -5.34 12.46
CA ASN A 99 -15.75 -4.75 12.85
C ASN A 99 -15.58 -3.79 14.05
N TYR A 100 -14.72 -2.80 13.89
CA TYR A 100 -14.39 -1.83 14.94
C TYR A 100 -15.67 -1.20 15.52
N GLN A 101 -15.79 -1.18 16.85
CA GLN A 101 -17.01 -0.76 17.55
C GLN A 101 -16.90 0.62 18.23
N GLY A 102 -15.88 1.41 17.87
CA GLY A 102 -15.56 2.66 18.56
C GLY A 102 -14.61 2.46 19.75
N GLY A 103 -14.13 3.59 20.29
CA GLY A 103 -13.17 3.62 21.40
C GLY A 103 -11.72 3.63 20.96
N ASP A 104 -10.81 3.85 21.91
CA ASP A 104 -9.39 3.97 21.60
C ASP A 104 -8.77 2.62 21.19
N ILE A 105 -7.75 2.66 20.32
CA ILE A 105 -7.02 1.48 19.86
C ILE A 105 -5.63 1.47 20.49
N VAL A 106 -5.40 0.58 21.46
CA VAL A 106 -4.08 0.39 22.09
C VAL A 106 -3.22 -0.52 21.20
N LEU A 107 -2.00 -0.09 20.90
CA LEU A 107 -1.10 -0.82 20.00
C LEU A 107 -0.23 -1.81 20.81
N PRO A 108 -0.17 -3.10 20.41
CA PRO A 108 0.33 -4.16 21.29
C PRO A 108 1.85 -4.24 21.46
N ALA A 109 2.65 -3.66 20.55
CA ALA A 109 4.11 -3.65 20.68
C ALA A 109 4.60 -2.55 21.64
N ASP A 110 3.82 -1.50 21.82
CA ASP A 110 4.04 -0.45 22.81
C ASP A 110 2.70 0.03 23.37
N ASN A 111 2.32 -0.50 24.53
CA ASN A 111 1.06 -0.17 25.19
C ASN A 111 0.98 1.29 25.68
N THR A 112 2.05 2.09 25.54
CA THR A 112 2.00 3.54 25.76
C THR A 112 1.52 4.30 24.53
N VAL A 113 1.51 3.65 23.36
CA VAL A 113 1.01 4.21 22.10
C VAL A 113 -0.44 3.79 21.92
N THR A 114 -1.33 4.78 21.90
CA THR A 114 -2.77 4.58 21.72
C THR A 114 -3.28 5.52 20.63
N ILE A 115 -4.01 4.99 19.66
CA ILE A 115 -4.77 5.80 18.71
C ILE A 115 -6.07 6.18 19.39
N THR A 116 -6.13 7.40 19.93
CA THR A 116 -7.29 7.88 20.68
C THR A 116 -8.35 8.46 19.74
N VAL A 117 -9.62 8.33 20.12
CA VAL A 117 -10.75 8.97 19.44
C VAL A 117 -10.73 10.49 19.62
N GLU A 118 -10.07 11.00 20.68
CA GLU A 118 -9.87 12.42 20.91
C GLU A 118 -8.95 13.03 19.84
N ASP A 119 -7.80 12.40 19.59
CA ASP A 119 -6.83 12.86 18.58
C ASP A 119 -7.28 12.50 17.14
N ASN A 120 -8.08 11.43 17.00
CA ASN A 120 -8.53 10.91 15.70
C ASN A 120 -10.08 10.81 15.66
N PRO A 121 -10.80 11.94 15.61
CA PRO A 121 -12.27 11.96 15.68
C PRO A 121 -12.95 11.19 14.53
N ASP A 122 -12.26 11.00 13.40
CA ASP A 122 -12.74 10.24 12.24
C ASP A 122 -12.95 8.75 12.55
N LEU A 123 -12.36 8.21 13.63
CA LEU A 123 -12.67 6.86 14.10
C LEU A 123 -14.17 6.67 14.37
N LYS A 124 -14.90 7.73 14.77
CA LYS A 124 -16.36 7.66 14.98
C LYS A 124 -17.11 7.29 13.70
N ASN A 125 -16.54 7.59 12.53
CA ASN A 125 -17.11 7.26 11.22
C ASN A 125 -16.73 5.84 10.75
N GLN A 126 -15.89 5.12 11.49
CA GLN A 126 -15.41 3.79 11.14
C GLN A 126 -16.10 2.67 11.93
N ILE A 127 -17.14 2.98 12.72
CA ILE A 127 -17.91 1.97 13.44
C ILE A 127 -18.55 0.99 12.45
N GLY A 128 -18.25 -0.29 12.60
CA GLY A 128 -18.70 -1.37 11.71
C GLY A 128 -17.72 -1.73 10.61
N ASN A 129 -16.68 -0.92 10.38
CA ASN A 129 -15.62 -1.22 9.40
C ASN A 129 -14.46 -1.97 10.05
N ASP A 130 -13.69 -2.69 9.23
CA ASP A 130 -12.38 -3.20 9.65
C ASP A 130 -11.36 -2.05 9.60
N ILE A 131 -10.51 -1.95 10.62
CA ILE A 131 -9.40 -0.98 10.66
C ILE A 131 -8.08 -1.75 10.66
N ILE A 132 -7.12 -1.31 9.85
CA ILE A 132 -5.78 -1.88 9.84
C ILE A 132 -4.81 -0.89 10.48
N THR A 133 -4.05 -1.33 11.47
CA THR A 133 -3.00 -0.52 12.13
C THR A 133 -1.64 -1.21 12.05
N ALA A 134 -0.57 -0.47 12.31
CA ALA A 134 0.70 -1.08 12.72
C ALA A 134 0.62 -1.60 14.18
N ASP A 135 1.71 -2.18 14.68
CA ASP A 135 1.78 -2.72 16.04
C ASP A 135 2.25 -1.70 17.10
N GLY A 136 2.66 -0.49 16.68
CA GLY A 136 3.01 0.64 17.54
C GLY A 136 4.47 1.07 17.49
N ILE A 137 5.35 0.32 16.82
CA ILE A 137 6.78 0.65 16.71
C ILE A 137 7.22 1.06 15.28
N THR A 138 6.31 1.00 14.31
CA THR A 138 6.54 1.39 12.91
C THR A 138 5.41 2.29 12.41
N LEU A 139 5.62 2.97 11.28
CA LEU A 139 4.48 3.40 10.47
C LEU A 139 3.81 2.17 9.84
N LEU A 140 2.57 2.31 9.36
CA LEU A 140 1.88 1.24 8.64
C LEU A 140 2.26 1.19 7.15
N GLY A 141 2.44 2.36 6.52
CA GLY A 141 2.66 2.46 5.07
C GLY A 141 1.37 2.38 4.25
N ALA A 142 0.23 2.78 4.84
CA ALA A 142 -1.01 2.98 4.08
C ALA A 142 -0.82 4.00 2.96
N ASP A 143 -0.17 5.11 3.27
CA ASP A 143 0.42 6.05 2.32
C ASP A 143 1.72 5.43 1.74
N ASP A 144 1.75 4.97 0.50
CA ASP A 144 0.64 4.86 -0.49
C ASP A 144 0.43 3.42 -0.98
N LYS A 145 0.79 2.44 -0.16
CA LYS A 145 0.62 1.03 -0.50
C LYS A 145 -0.85 0.60 -0.52
N ALA A 146 -1.74 1.36 0.13
CA ALA A 146 -3.18 1.20 -0.05
C ALA A 146 -3.58 1.53 -1.49
N GLY A 147 -3.12 2.66 -2.03
CA GLY A 147 -3.35 3.05 -3.43
C GLY A 147 -2.82 2.02 -4.43
N ILE A 148 -1.63 1.44 -4.17
CA ILE A 148 -1.12 0.33 -4.99
C ILE A 148 -2.09 -0.86 -4.97
N ALA A 149 -2.51 -1.30 -3.78
CA ALA A 149 -3.42 -2.43 -3.65
C ALA A 149 -4.78 -2.19 -4.31
N GLU A 150 -5.32 -0.97 -4.20
CA GLU A 150 -6.55 -0.54 -4.85
C GLU A 150 -6.45 -0.55 -6.37
N ILE A 151 -5.34 -0.06 -6.94
CA ILE A 151 -5.08 -0.11 -8.38
C ILE A 151 -5.04 -1.56 -8.85
N PHE A 152 -4.33 -2.44 -8.13
CA PHE A 152 -4.23 -3.85 -8.46
C PHE A 152 -5.59 -4.55 -8.40
N ASP A 153 -6.42 -4.22 -7.44
CA ASP A 153 -7.76 -4.79 -7.33
C ASP A 153 -8.70 -4.28 -8.44
N ALA A 154 -8.60 -3.00 -8.81
CA ALA A 154 -9.37 -2.41 -9.89
C ALA A 154 -9.06 -3.01 -11.26
N ILE A 155 -7.81 -3.44 -11.49
CA ILE A 155 -7.39 -4.11 -12.74
C ILE A 155 -7.49 -5.64 -12.67
N ASN A 156 -7.85 -6.22 -11.54
CA ASN A 156 -8.04 -7.67 -11.39
C ASN A 156 -9.47 -8.04 -11.84
N HIS A 157 -9.63 -8.46 -13.10
CA HIS A 157 -10.92 -8.71 -13.78
C HIS A 157 -11.04 -10.13 -14.33
#